data_AF-G8BBA5-F1
#
_entry.id   AF-G8BBA5-F1
#
_cell.length_a   1.000
_cell.length_b   1.000
_cell.length_c   1.000
_cell.angle_alpha   90.00
_cell.angle_beta   90.00
_cell.angle_gamma   90.00
#
_symmetry.space_group_name_H-M   'P 1'
#
loop_
_entity.id
_entity.type
_entity.pdbx_description
1 polymer ?
#
loop_
_entity_poly.entity_id
_entity_poly.type
_entity_poly.pdbx_seq_one_letter_code
_entity_poly.pdbx_strand_id
1 'polypeptide(L)'
;MTQQDELNQIKSKIQQHLVTSGNYDLINKQLKLQLYESGWYDKVAQIANDRLNEGGDKKKLETKNLSDLYAYVRPKAEESVPSEVKENIKKKIEEYLDGIIQ
;
A
#
# COMPACT_ATOMS: atom_id res chain seq x y z
N MET A 1 25.13 -9.56 -16.76
CA MET A 1 24.15 -8.63 -16.16
C MET A 1 22.88 -8.76 -16.97
N THR A 2 21.77 -9.14 -16.35
CA THR A 2 20.48 -9.25 -17.08
C THR A 2 19.80 -7.88 -17.10
N GLN A 3 18.96 -7.59 -18.10
CA GLN A 3 18.14 -6.36 -18.14
C GLN A 3 17.32 -6.17 -16.84
N GLN A 4 16.97 -7.28 -16.18
CA GLN A 4 16.27 -7.26 -14.88
C GLN A 4 17.13 -6.65 -13.77
N ASP A 5 18.44 -6.91 -13.76
CA ASP A 5 19.37 -6.35 -12.77
C ASP A 5 19.53 -4.84 -12.96
N GLU A 6 19.60 -4.38 -14.21
CA GLU A 6 19.67 -2.95 -14.55
C GLU A 6 18.38 -2.24 -14.14
N LEU A 7 17.21 -2.83 -14.41
CA LEU A 7 15.92 -2.28 -14.00
C LEU A 7 15.79 -2.19 -12.46
N ASN A 8 16.28 -3.19 -11.75
CA ASN A 8 16.30 -3.21 -10.29
C ASN A 8 17.24 -2.14 -9.71
N GLN A 9 18.41 -1.93 -10.33
CA GLN A 9 19.33 -0.86 -9.93
C GLN A 9 18.73 0.53 -10.17
N ILE A 10 18.05 0.73 -11.31
CA ILE A 10 17.35 1.98 -11.61
C ILE A 10 16.23 2.24 -10.59
N LYS A 11 15.40 1.23 -10.31
CA LYS A 11 14.37 1.32 -9.27
C LYS A 11 14.94 1.67 -7.89
N SER A 12 16.05 1.06 -7.52
CA SER A 12 16.70 1.32 -6.22
C SER A 12 17.22 2.75 -6.14
N LYS A 13 17.89 3.25 -7.19
CA LYS A 13 18.35 4.65 -7.26
C LYS A 13 17.19 5.65 -7.19
N ILE A 14 16.11 5.36 -7.90
CA ILE A 14 14.86 6.14 -7.84
C ILE A 14 14.32 6.19 -6.41
N GLN A 15 14.21 5.04 -5.75
CA GLN A 15 13.72 4.97 -4.37
C GLN A 15 14.60 5.75 -3.40
N GLN A 16 15.93 5.59 -3.50
CA GLN A 16 16.87 6.36 -2.68
C GLN A 16 16.73 7.87 -2.91
N HIS A 17 16.56 8.30 -4.16
CA HIS A 17 16.40 9.71 -4.49
C HIS A 17 15.06 10.27 -3.98
N LEU A 18 13.97 9.51 -4.09
CA LEU A 18 12.66 9.88 -3.53
C LEU A 18 12.72 10.04 -2.01
N VAL A 19 13.45 9.17 -1.31
CA VAL A 19 13.65 9.27 0.15
C VAL A 19 14.53 10.47 0.49
N THR A 20 15.66 10.66 -0.21
CA THR A 20 16.64 11.73 0.11
C THR A 20 16.09 13.12 -0.22
N SER A 21 15.24 13.25 -1.24
CA SER A 21 14.58 14.50 -1.61
C SER A 21 13.38 14.86 -0.73
N GLY A 22 12.96 13.97 0.19
CA GLY A 22 11.75 14.15 1.01
C GLY A 22 10.43 13.99 0.24
N ASN A 23 10.49 13.75 -1.08
CA ASN A 23 9.32 13.54 -1.93
C ASN A 23 8.56 12.25 -1.57
N TYR A 24 9.29 11.22 -1.12
CA TYR A 24 8.67 9.99 -0.62
C TYR A 24 7.73 10.26 0.57
N ASP A 25 8.16 11.09 1.52
CA ASP A 25 7.33 11.44 2.67
C ASP A 25 6.09 12.23 2.28
N LEU A 26 6.19 13.11 1.28
CA LEU A 26 5.06 13.86 0.73
C LEU A 26 4.05 12.93 0.05
N ILE A 27 4.52 12.01 -0.81
CA ILE A 27 3.67 11.01 -1.48
C ILE A 27 3.00 10.11 -0.44
N ASN A 28 3.75 9.66 0.57
CA ASN A 28 3.24 8.80 1.64
C ASN A 28 2.18 9.52 2.49
N LYS A 29 2.41 10.78 2.87
CA LYS A 29 1.43 11.59 3.60
C LYS A 29 0.15 11.78 2.79
N GLN A 30 0.27 12.08 1.50
CA GLN A 30 -0.88 12.25 0.64
C GLN A 30 -1.65 10.95 0.41
N LEU A 31 -0.95 9.83 0.20
CA LEU A 31 -1.59 8.52 0.09
C LEU A 31 -2.39 8.22 1.36
N LYS A 32 -1.80 8.42 2.54
CA LYS A 32 -2.50 8.24 3.82
C LYS A 32 -3.73 9.14 3.94
N LEU A 33 -3.62 10.40 3.55
CA LEU A 33 -4.74 11.35 3.55
C LEU A 33 -5.88 10.85 2.64
N GLN A 34 -5.56 10.50 1.39
CA GLN A 34 -6.55 10.04 0.41
C GLN A 34 -7.20 8.72 0.82
N LEU A 35 -6.43 7.78 1.39
CA LEU A 35 -6.99 6.55 1.94
C LEU A 35 -7.92 6.84 3.11
N TYR A 36 -7.57 7.79 3.99
CA TYR A 36 -8.41 8.23 5.08
C TYR A 36 -9.72 8.87 4.60
N GLU A 37 -9.63 9.84 3.70
CA GLU A 37 -10.80 10.53 3.13
C GLU A 37 -11.72 9.59 2.35
N SER A 38 -11.17 8.54 1.72
CA SER A 38 -11.95 7.51 1.03
C SER A 38 -12.65 6.49 1.95
N GLY A 39 -12.43 6.58 3.26
CA GLY A 39 -12.91 5.61 4.26
C GLY A 39 -12.25 4.23 4.13
N TRP A 40 -11.06 4.15 3.51
CA TRP A 40 -10.38 2.88 3.29
C TRP A 40 -9.95 2.23 4.60
N TYR A 41 -9.45 3.01 5.56
CA TYR A 41 -9.07 2.49 6.88
C TYR A 41 -10.25 1.81 7.60
N ASP A 42 -11.43 2.42 7.54
CA ASP A 42 -12.64 1.87 8.15
C ASP A 42 -13.06 0.57 7.46
N LYS A 43 -13.00 0.52 6.12
CA LYS A 43 -13.28 -0.71 5.35
C LYS A 43 -12.30 -1.82 5.70
N VAL A 44 -11.01 -1.53 5.81
CA VAL A 44 -9.99 -2.53 6.17
C VAL A 44 -10.20 -3.02 7.60
N ALA A 45 -10.51 -2.12 8.54
CA ALA A 45 -10.84 -2.48 9.91
C ALA A 45 -12.10 -3.37 9.97
N GLN A 46 -13.11 -3.06 9.16
CA GLN A 46 -14.32 -3.88 9.04
C GLN A 46 -13.99 -5.28 8.49
N ILE A 47 -13.21 -5.39 7.42
CA ILE A 47 -12.78 -6.68 6.84
C ILE A 47 -12.04 -7.52 7.89
N ALA A 48 -11.16 -6.90 8.67
CA ALA A 48 -10.43 -7.57 9.74
C ALA A 48 -11.39 -8.05 10.86
N ASN A 49 -12.32 -7.19 11.29
CA ASN A 49 -13.30 -7.51 12.31
C ASN A 49 -14.27 -8.61 11.86
N ASP A 50 -14.75 -8.55 10.61
CA ASP A 50 -15.60 -9.57 10.01
C ASP A 50 -14.88 -10.91 10.02
N ARG A 51 -13.61 -10.95 9.60
CA ARG A 51 -12.78 -12.17 9.64
C ARG A 51 -12.59 -12.72 11.05
N LEU A 52 -12.42 -11.86 12.05
CA LEU A 52 -12.29 -12.27 13.45
C LEU A 52 -13.59 -12.82 14.05
N ASN A 53 -14.74 -12.41 13.51
CA ASN A 53 -16.06 -12.90 13.92
C ASN A 53 -16.60 -14.02 13.02
N GLU A 54 -15.89 -14.35 11.92
CA GLU A 54 -16.27 -15.35 10.93
C GLU A 54 -15.99 -16.77 11.45
N GLY A 55 -17.03 -17.37 12.04
CA GLY A 55 -16.99 -18.68 12.67
C GLY A 55 -17.03 -18.52 14.18
N GLY A 56 -18.08 -19.06 14.81
CA GLY A 56 -18.35 -18.95 16.25
C GLY A 56 -17.19 -19.41 17.15
N ASP A 57 -17.44 -19.51 18.46
CA ASP A 57 -16.41 -19.55 19.53
C ASP A 57 -15.16 -20.43 19.29
N LYS A 58 -15.25 -21.51 18.50
CA LYS A 58 -14.12 -22.38 18.12
C LYS A 58 -13.20 -21.82 17.03
N LYS A 59 -13.72 -21.16 15.99
CA LYS A 59 -12.90 -20.60 14.89
C LYS A 59 -12.25 -19.26 15.27
N LYS A 60 -12.91 -18.55 16.20
CA LYS A 60 -12.41 -17.35 16.88
C LYS A 60 -11.06 -17.53 17.58
N LEU A 61 -10.70 -18.77 17.95
CA LEU A 61 -9.43 -19.10 18.62
C LEU A 61 -8.29 -19.33 17.61
N GLU A 62 -8.58 -19.87 16.42
CA GLU A 62 -7.60 -20.12 15.36
C GLU A 62 -7.24 -18.85 14.58
N THR A 63 -8.18 -17.93 14.39
CA THR A 63 -7.95 -16.62 13.75
C THR A 63 -7.23 -15.59 14.62
N LYS A 64 -6.78 -15.95 15.85
CA LYS A 64 -6.07 -15.03 16.75
C LYS A 64 -4.65 -14.71 16.31
N ASN A 65 -4.06 -15.48 15.40
CA ASN A 65 -2.73 -15.20 14.92
C ASN A 65 -2.75 -14.00 13.98
N LEU A 66 -2.01 -12.94 14.36
CA LEU A 66 -1.87 -11.73 13.56
C LEU A 66 -1.41 -12.03 12.12
N SER A 67 -0.55 -13.04 11.94
CA SER A 67 -0.06 -13.47 10.63
C SER A 67 -1.17 -13.99 9.72
N ASP A 68 -2.10 -14.77 10.25
CA ASP A 68 -3.22 -15.34 9.48
C ASP A 68 -4.26 -14.27 9.14
N LEU A 69 -4.51 -13.36 10.10
CA LEU A 69 -5.34 -12.18 9.86
C LEU A 69 -4.73 -11.28 8.79
N TYR A 70 -3.43 -11.00 8.89
CA TYR A 70 -2.72 -10.17 7.92
C TYR A 70 -2.73 -10.79 6.52
N ALA A 71 -2.45 -12.10 6.41
CA ALA A 71 -2.46 -12.81 5.14
C ALA A 71 -3.83 -12.77 4.45
N TYR A 72 -4.92 -12.76 5.22
CA TYR A 72 -6.28 -12.63 4.71
C TYR A 72 -6.67 -11.18 4.36
N VAL A 73 -6.36 -10.23 5.25
CA VAL A 73 -6.78 -8.83 5.11
C VAL A 73 -5.98 -8.12 4.03
N ARG A 74 -4.68 -8.39 3.91
CA ARG A 74 -3.77 -7.70 2.98
C ARG A 74 -4.26 -7.68 1.53
N PRO A 75 -4.56 -8.80 0.85
CA PRO A 75 -4.99 -8.76 -0.55
C PRO A 75 -6.30 -7.98 -0.72
N LYS A 76 -7.26 -8.15 0.20
CA LYS A 76 -8.52 -7.39 0.20
C LYS A 76 -8.32 -5.89 0.43
N ALA A 77 -7.36 -5.54 1.28
CA ALA A 77 -6.97 -4.16 1.53
C ALA A 77 -6.35 -3.54 0.27
N GLU A 78 -5.47 -4.25 -0.43
CA GLU A 78 -4.87 -3.80 -1.70
C GLU A 78 -5.90 -3.65 -2.83
N GLU A 79 -6.88 -4.55 -2.90
CA GLU A 79 -7.99 -4.50 -3.87
C GLU A 79 -8.99 -3.37 -3.57
N SER A 80 -9.28 -3.12 -2.30
CA SER A 80 -10.25 -2.11 -1.86
C SER A 80 -9.75 -0.66 -1.97
N VAL A 81 -8.48 -0.46 -2.30
CA VAL A 81 -7.96 0.89 -2.60
C VAL A 81 -8.68 1.44 -3.85
N PRO A 82 -9.35 2.61 -3.75
CA PRO A 82 -10.03 3.22 -4.89
C PRO A 82 -9.09 3.46 -6.07
N SER A 83 -9.60 3.25 -7.29
CA SER A 83 -8.84 3.50 -8.53
C SER A 83 -8.36 4.93 -8.63
N GLU A 84 -9.18 5.90 -8.23
CA GLU A 84 -8.83 7.32 -8.20
C GLU A 84 -7.62 7.61 -7.32
N VAL A 85 -7.53 6.99 -6.14
CA VAL A 85 -6.36 7.13 -5.24
C VAL A 85 -5.12 6.51 -5.88
N LYS A 86 -5.24 5.32 -6.48
CA LYS A 86 -4.15 4.66 -7.20
C LYS A 86 -3.63 5.52 -8.35
N GLU A 87 -4.52 6.06 -9.17
CA GLU A 87 -4.18 6.90 -10.32
C GLU A 87 -3.54 8.22 -9.91
N ASN A 88 -4.10 8.90 -8.90
CA ASN A 88 -3.56 10.16 -8.38
C ASN A 88 -2.14 9.98 -7.83
N ILE A 89 -1.90 8.92 -7.05
CA ILE A 89 -0.58 8.64 -6.49
C ILE A 89 0.40 8.19 -7.56
N LYS A 90 -0.04 7.38 -8.52
CA LYS A 90 0.77 6.98 -9.68
C LYS A 90 1.21 8.20 -10.49
N LYS A 91 0.28 9.09 -10.84
CA LYS A 91 0.58 10.32 -11.59
C LYS A 91 1.59 11.19 -10.86
N LYS A 92 1.45 11.33 -9.54
CA LYS A 92 2.45 12.06 -8.75
C LYS A 92 3.82 11.42 -8.78
N ILE A 93 3.89 10.09 -8.64
CA ILE A 93 5.16 9.37 -8.77
C ILE A 93 5.77 9.65 -10.16
N GLU A 94 5.00 9.55 -11.24
CA GLU A 94 5.45 9.85 -12.61
C GLU A 94 5.95 11.30 -12.74
N GLU A 95 5.20 12.30 -12.27
CA GLU A 95 5.60 13.71 -12.25
C GLU A 95 6.93 13.92 -11.52
N TYR A 96 7.15 13.21 -10.40
CA TYR A 96 8.42 13.28 -9.67
C TYR A 96 9.56 12.59 -10.42
N LEU A 97 9.30 11.48 -11.10
CA LEU A 97 10.32 10.77 -11.88
C LEU A 97 10.73 11.58 -13.11
N ASP A 98 9.79 12.19 -13.80
CA ASP A 98 10.04 13.07 -14.95
C ASP A 98 10.86 14.30 -14.54
N GLY A 99 10.67 14.80 -13.32
CA GLY A 99 11.50 15.88 -12.76
C GLY A 99 12.94 15.46 -12.40
N ILE A 100 13.22 14.15 -12.28
CA ILE A 100 14.53 13.60 -11.90
C ILE A 100 15.29 13.07 -13.11
N ILE A 101 14.60 12.48 -14.08
CA ILE A 101 15.19 11.90 -15.28
C ILE A 101 15.18 12.98 -16.38
N GLN A 102 16.29 13.71 -16.52
CA GLN A 102 16.64 14.47 -17.72
C GLN A 102 17.62 13.69 -18.58
#